data_AF-A0A378AWL3-F1
#
_entry.id   AF-A0A378AWL3-F1
#
_cell.length_a   1.000
_cell.length_b   1.000
_cell.length_c   1.000
_cell.angle_alpha   90.00
_cell.angle_beta   90.00
_cell.angle_gamma   90.00
#
_symmetry.space_group_name_H-M   'P 1'
#
loop_
_entity.id
_entity.type
_entity.pdbx_description
1 polymer ?
#
loop_
_entity_poly.entity_id
_entity_poly.type
_entity_poly.pdbx_seq_one_letter_code
_entity_poly.pdbx_strand_id
1 'polypeptide(L)' 'MIALIQRVSRASVTVADEVTGEIGPGLLVLLASRKTMMNKRRIAFVNACWATASSVMRKGK' A
#
# COMPACT_ATOMS: atom_id res chain seq x y z
N MET A 1 -2.38 -8.02 -10.28
CA MET A 1 -2.20 -6.99 -9.25
C MET A 1 -0.94 -7.39 -8.51
N ILE A 2 -0.03 -6.44 -8.36
CA ILE A 2 1.20 -6.57 -7.60
C ILE A 2 1.19 -5.40 -6.63
N ALA A 3 1.48 -5.64 -5.36
CA ALA A 3 1.70 -4.57 -4.40
C ALA A 3 3.07 -4.71 -3.76
N LEU A 4 3.73 -3.57 -3.55
CA LEU A 4 4.86 -3.44 -2.65
C LEU A 4 4.38 -2.74 -1.38
N ILE A 5 4.59 -3.39 -0.24
CA ILE A 5 4.20 -2.86 1.08
C ILE A 5 5.48 -2.47 1.82
N GLN A 6 5.58 -1.21 2.22
CA GLN A 6 6.75 -0.66 2.88
C GLN A 6 6.35 -0.06 4.22
N ARG A 7 7.05 -0.43 5.30
CA ARG A 7 6.95 0.27 6.58
C ARG A 7 7.81 1.52 6.51
N VAL A 8 7.22 2.66 6.84
CA VAL A 8 7.86 3.97 6.71
C VAL A 8 7.67 4.77 7.99
N SER A 9 8.63 5.64 8.32
CA SER A 9 8.48 6.65 9.37
C SER A 9 7.75 7.89 8.89
N ARG A 10 7.81 8.19 7.59
CA ARG A 10 7.09 9.25 6.90
C ARG A 10 6.99 8.91 5.41
N ALA A 11 5.91 9.31 4.75
CA ALA A 11 5.79 9.30 3.30
C ALA A 11 4.87 10.43 2.81
N SER A 12 5.13 10.95 1.62
CA SER A 12 4.31 11.97 0.96
C SER A 12 4.12 11.65 -0.52
N VAL A 13 3.05 12.18 -1.10
CA VAL A 13 2.72 12.10 -2.52
C VAL A 13 2.59 13.51 -3.07
N THR A 14 3.46 13.83 -4.03
CA THR A 14 3.46 15.12 -4.72
C THR A 14 2.95 14.94 -6.14
N VAL A 15 2.02 15.79 -6.57
CA VAL A 15 1.49 15.84 -7.95
C VAL A 15 1.57 17.29 -8.42
N ALA A 16 2.22 17.53 -9.56
CA ALA A 16 2.41 18.89 -10.10
C ALA A 16 2.97 19.87 -9.04
N ASP A 17 4.01 19.43 -8.31
CA ASP A 17 4.68 20.18 -7.25
C ASP A 17 3.84 20.49 -5.99
N GLU A 18 2.61 19.98 -5.91
CA GLU A 18 1.75 20.08 -4.73
C GLU A 18 1.68 18.77 -3.95
N VAL A 19 1.82 18.83 -2.62
CA VAL A 19 1.66 17.66 -1.74
C VAL A 19 0.17 17.34 -1.60
N THR A 20 -0.26 16.27 -2.24
CA THR A 20 -1.66 15.80 -2.25
C THR A 20 -1.99 14.82 -1.13
N GLY A 21 -0.97 14.25 -0.48
CA GLY A 21 -1.15 13.34 0.63
C GLY A 21 0.14 13.12 1.41
N GLU A 22 0.01 12.97 2.72
CA GLU A 22 1.13 12.76 3.62
C GLU A 22 0.73 11.85 4.78
N ILE A 23 1.66 10.99 5.21
CA ILE A 23 1.53 10.17 6.41
C ILE A 23 2.80 10.24 7.27
N GLY A 24 2.62 10.13 8.58
CA GLY A 24 3.70 9.87 9.54
C GLY A 24 4.07 8.38 9.60
N PRO A 25 4.42 7.82 10.78
CA PRO A 25 4.76 6.42 10.91
C PRO A 25 3.62 5.50 10.47
N GLY A 26 3.89 4.60 9.52
CA GLY A 26 2.83 3.77 8.95
C GLY A 26 3.30 2.86 7.83
N LEU A 27 2.40 2.62 6.87
CA LEU A 27 2.61 1.73 5.74
C LEU A 27 2.31 2.45 4.42
N LEU A 28 3.27 2.40 3.51
CA LEU A 28 3.11 2.81 2.12
C LEU A 28 2.81 1.59 1.26
N VAL A 29 1.80 1.68 0.40
CA VAL A 29 1.40 0.61 -0.53
C VAL A 29 1.49 1.10 -1.96
N LEU A 30 2.45 0.59 -2.72
CA LEU A 30 2.54 0.83 -4.16
C LEU A 30 1.76 -0.26 -4.89
N LEU A 31 0.72 0.12 -5.63
CA LEU A 31 -0.19 -0.82 -6.28
C LEU A 31 -0.04 -0.77 -7.81
N ALA A 32 0.31 -1.91 -8.41
CA ALA A 32 0.29 -2.10 -9.86
C ALA A 32 -0.88 -3.00 -10.26
N SER A 33 -1.77 -2.49 -11.12
CA SER A 33 -2.85 -3.27 -11.73
C SER A 33 -2.49 -3.68 -13.16
N ARG A 34 -2.97 -4.84 -13.60
CA ARG A 34 -2.81 -5.31 -14.98
C ARG A 34 -4.13 -5.12 -15.73
N LYS A 35 -4.07 -4.72 -17.01
CA LYS A 35 -5.25 -4.44 -17.86
C LYS A 35 -6.28 -5.58 -17.92
N THR A 36 -5.86 -6.83 -17.77
CA THR A 36 -6.72 -8.04 -17.82
C THR A 36 -7.43 -8.38 -16.48
N MET A 37 -7.35 -7.52 -15.46
CA MET A 37 -7.91 -7.85 -14.13
C MET A 37 -9.43 -7.66 -14.05
N MET A 38 -10.17 -8.77 -13.95
CA MET A 38 -11.61 -8.80 -13.63
C MET A 38 -11.91 -8.41 -12.17
N ASN A 39 -13.10 -7.83 -11.93
CA ASN A 39 -13.50 -7.21 -10.66
C ASN A 39 -13.46 -8.13 -9.43
N LYS A 40 -13.76 -9.44 -9.59
CA LYS A 40 -13.80 -10.43 -8.48
C LYS A 40 -12.47 -10.58 -7.72
N ARG A 41 -11.33 -10.26 -8.34
CA ARG A 41 -10.00 -10.43 -7.71
C ARG A 41 -9.56 -9.24 -6.84
N ARG A 42 -10.32 -8.14 -6.79
CA ARG A 42 -9.95 -6.91 -6.03
C ARG A 42 -10.06 -7.08 -4.52
N ILE A 43 -11.15 -7.67 -4.02
CA ILE A 43 -11.38 -7.82 -2.57
C ILE A 43 -10.35 -8.75 -1.93
N ALA A 44 -10.08 -9.89 -2.57
CA ALA A 44 -9.07 -10.84 -2.10
C ALA A 44 -7.67 -10.19 -1.99
N PHE A 45 -7.36 -9.28 -2.91
CA PHE A 45 -6.09 -8.58 -2.91
C PHE A 45 -5.96 -7.57 -1.76
N VAL A 46 -7.03 -6.83 -1.46
CA VAL A 46 -7.06 -5.90 -0.32
C VAL A 46 -6.87 -6.66 0.99
N ASN A 47 -7.54 -7.80 1.16
CA ASN A 47 -7.38 -8.64 2.36
C ASN A 47 -5.95 -9.20 2.49
N ALA A 48 -5.34 -9.63 1.39
CA ALA A 48 -3.96 -10.09 1.39
C ALA A 48 -2.99 -8.95 1.78
N CYS A 49 -3.20 -7.74 1.26
CA CYS A 49 -2.39 -6.58 1.64
C CYS A 49 -2.52 -6.27 3.13
N TRP A 50 -3.74 -6.33 3.69
CA TRP A 50 -3.97 -6.12 5.12
C TRP A 50 -3.26 -7.15 6.01
N ALA A 51 -3.25 -8.42 5.59
CA ALA A 51 -2.56 -9.48 6.32
C ALA A 51 -1.04 -9.26 6.34
N THR A 52 -0.45 -8.90 5.20
CA THR A 52 0.98 -8.60 5.09
C THR A 52 1.35 -7.33 5.88
N ALA A 53 0.55 -6.26 5.73
CA ALA A 53 0.65 -5.04 6.51
C ALA A 53 0.67 -5.31 8.02
N SER A 54 -0.28 -6.11 8.50
CA SER A 54 -0.38 -6.49 9.91
C SER A 54 0.86 -7.27 10.39
N SER A 55 1.41 -8.15 9.56
CA SER A 55 2.63 -8.91 9.87
C SER A 55 3.88 -8.00 9.96
N VAL A 56 4.04 -7.09 9.00
CA VAL A 56 5.14 -6.11 8.97
C VAL A 56 5.08 -5.15 10.16
N MET A 57 3.86 -4.82 10.62
CA MET A 57 3.67 -4.00 11.83
C MET A 57 4.05 -4.76 13.12
N ARG A 58 3.79 -6.08 13.18
CA ARG A 58 4.07 -6.93 14.36
C ARG A 58 5.54 -7.34 14.52
N LYS A 59 6.32 -7.44 13.44
CA LYS A 59 7.74 -7.84 13.49
C LYS A 59 8.71 -6.83 14.16
N GLY A 60 8.20 -5.73 14.71
CA GLY A 60 9.00 -4.69 15.38
C GLY A 60 8.91 -4.70 16.92
N LYS A 61 8.55 -5.83 17.55
CA LYS A 61 8.66 -6.05 19.00
C LYS A 61 9.70 -7.11 19.29
#